data_AF-A0A969A8Y0-F1
#
_entry.id   AF-A0A969A8Y0-F1
#
_cell.length_a   1.000
_cell.length_b   1.000
_cell.length_c   1.000
_cell.angle_alpha   90.00
_cell.angle_beta   90.00
_cell.angle_gamma   90.00
#
_symmetry.space_group_name_H-M   'P 1'
#
loop_
_entity.id
_entity.type
_entity.pdbx_description
1 polymer ?
#
loop_
_entity_poly.entity_id
_entity_poly.type
_entity_poly.pdbx_seq_one_letter_code
_entity_poly.pdbx_strand_id
1 'polypeptide(L)'
;MSDSKLFNEALEALYKAAKASANFVEVALTSKDIDFNPADKERLKTALSVLKITWLNEDDDDDDDEEYEDDEEDELHYIQRNN
;
A
#
# COMPACT_ATOMS: atom_id res chain seq x y z
N MET A 1 -31.39 21.16 -0.60
CA MET A 1 -30.25 20.51 -1.28
C MET A 1 -30.82 19.34 -2.07
N SER A 2 -30.32 19.07 -3.27
CA SER A 2 -30.71 17.86 -4.00
C SER A 2 -29.97 16.64 -3.42
N ASP A 3 -30.60 15.48 -3.44
CA ASP A 3 -29.98 14.23 -2.95
C ASP A 3 -28.67 13.91 -3.69
N SER A 4 -28.58 14.29 -4.97
CA SER A 4 -27.35 14.18 -5.77
C SER A 4 -26.19 15.02 -5.21
N LYS A 5 -26.46 16.21 -4.65
CA LYS A 5 -25.42 17.03 -4.03
C LYS A 5 -24.87 16.37 -2.77
N LEU A 6 -25.75 15.82 -1.92
CA LEU A 6 -25.34 15.10 -0.71
C LEU A 6 -24.57 13.82 -1.03
N PHE A 7 -25.00 13.08 -2.06
CA PHE A 7 -24.30 11.89 -2.52
C PHE A 7 -22.89 12.22 -3.02
N ASN A 8 -22.73 13.27 -3.84
CA ASN A 8 -21.41 13.68 -4.33
C ASN A 8 -20.50 14.18 -3.21
N GLU A 9 -21.02 14.96 -2.25
CA GLU A 9 -20.26 15.39 -1.06
C GLU A 9 -19.79 14.19 -0.21
N ALA A 10 -20.65 13.17 -0.05
CA ALA A 10 -20.29 11.94 0.65
C ALA A 10 -19.22 11.13 -0.11
N LEU A 11 -19.32 11.07 -1.43
CA LEU A 11 -18.33 10.39 -2.29
C LEU A 11 -16.97 11.09 -2.23
N GLU A 12 -16.93 12.41 -2.33
CA GLU A 12 -15.69 13.18 -2.16
C GLU A 12 -15.07 13.00 -0.76
N ALA A 13 -15.90 13.01 0.29
CA ALA A 13 -15.42 12.80 1.65
C ALA A 13 -14.81 11.40 1.81
N LEU A 14 -15.43 10.39 1.20
CA LEU A 14 -14.93 9.02 1.21
C LEU A 14 -13.62 8.88 0.43
N TYR A 15 -13.51 9.50 -0.75
CA TYR A 15 -12.27 9.56 -1.52
C TYR A 15 -11.14 10.21 -0.71
N LYS A 16 -11.38 11.37 -0.10
CA LYS A 16 -10.39 12.07 0.74
C LYS A 16 -9.95 11.22 1.94
N ALA A 17 -10.89 10.52 2.58
CA ALA A 17 -10.58 9.62 3.69
C ALA A 17 -9.74 8.42 3.25
N ALA A 18 -10.05 7.84 2.08
CA ALA A 18 -9.29 6.73 1.53
C ALA A 18 -7.86 7.15 1.17
N LYS A 19 -7.68 8.30 0.50
CA LYS A 19 -6.37 8.86 0.18
C LYS A 19 -5.53 9.13 1.44
N ALA A 20 -6.12 9.74 2.46
CA ALA A 20 -5.43 9.98 3.73
C ALA A 20 -5.04 8.67 4.43
N SER A 21 -5.90 7.65 4.36
CA SER A 21 -5.62 6.33 4.94
C SER A 21 -4.49 5.61 4.20
N ALA A 22 -4.48 5.67 2.87
CA ALA A 22 -3.41 5.08 2.05
C ALA A 22 -2.05 5.70 2.41
N ASN A 23 -1.95 7.03 2.43
CA ASN A 23 -0.73 7.74 2.81
C ASN A 23 -0.24 7.36 4.22
N PHE A 24 -1.17 7.23 5.18
CA PHE A 24 -0.81 6.81 6.53
C PHE A 24 -0.22 5.40 6.56
N VAL A 25 -0.85 4.44 5.87
CA VAL A 25 -0.37 3.05 5.83
C VAL A 25 0.99 2.96 5.14
N GLU A 26 1.20 3.70 4.06
CA GLU A 26 2.47 3.78 3.35
C GLU A 26 3.60 4.35 4.22
N VAL A 27 3.36 5.44 4.93
CA VAL A 27 4.30 5.99 5.91
C VAL A 27 4.55 5.01 7.06
N ALA A 28 3.53 4.31 7.53
CA ALA A 28 3.69 3.34 8.60
C ALA A 28 4.54 2.14 8.17
N LEU A 29 4.34 1.62 6.95
CA LEU A 29 5.09 0.50 6.39
C LEU A 29 6.57 0.82 6.11
N THR A 30 6.88 2.08 5.83
CA THR A 30 8.25 2.57 5.56
C THR A 30 8.95 3.12 6.81
N SER A 31 8.22 3.32 7.91
CA SER A 31 8.76 3.82 9.17
C SER A 31 9.65 2.77 9.85
N LYS A 32 10.83 3.21 10.30
CA LYS A 32 11.74 2.40 11.13
C LYS A 32 11.33 2.38 12.61
N ASP A 33 10.42 3.27 13.00
CA ASP A 33 9.96 3.40 14.39
C ASP A 33 8.79 2.46 14.72
N ILE A 34 8.20 1.82 13.71
CA ILE A 34 7.05 0.92 13.86
C ILE A 34 7.45 -0.48 13.40
N ASP A 35 7.53 -1.40 14.36
CA ASP A 35 7.83 -2.80 14.07
C ASP A 35 6.52 -3.61 14.02
N PHE A 36 5.97 -3.76 12.82
CA PHE A 36 4.83 -4.65 12.59
C PHE A 36 5.31 -6.10 12.54
N ASN A 37 4.56 -6.99 13.19
CA ASN A 37 4.79 -8.42 12.93
C ASN A 37 4.54 -8.73 11.43
N PRO A 38 5.15 -9.80 10.90
CA PRO A 38 5.06 -10.10 9.47
C PRO A 38 3.62 -10.25 8.95
N ALA A 39 2.72 -10.86 9.73
CA ALA A 39 1.34 -11.06 9.32
C ALA A 39 0.56 -9.74 9.20
N ASP A 40 0.79 -8.80 10.11
CA ASP A 40 0.16 -7.49 10.06
C ASP A 40 0.76 -6.60 8.96
N LYS A 41 2.07 -6.74 8.68
CA LYS A 41 2.72 -6.08 7.54
C LYS A 41 2.07 -6.49 6.22
N GLU A 42 1.84 -7.80 6.00
CA GLU A 42 1.17 -8.30 4.79
C GLU A 42 -0.29 -7.85 4.68
N ARG A 43 -1.02 -7.80 5.81
CA ARG A 43 -2.38 -7.25 5.83
C ARG A 43 -2.41 -5.76 5.46
N LEU A 44 -1.45 -4.98 5.95
CA LEU A 44 -1.34 -3.55 5.66
C LEU A 44 -0.97 -3.30 4.19
N LYS A 45 -0.03 -4.08 3.62
CA LYS A 45 0.26 -4.04 2.18
C LYS A 45 -0.99 -4.33 1.36
N THR A 46 -1.74 -5.38 1.72
CA THR A 46 -3.00 -5.73 1.05
C THR A 46 -4.01 -4.58 1.14
N ALA A 47 -4.17 -3.97 2.32
CA ALA A 47 -5.06 -2.84 2.52
C ALA A 47 -4.64 -1.61 1.68
N LEU A 48 -3.34 -1.33 1.60
CA LEU A 48 -2.79 -0.26 0.78
C LEU A 48 -3.09 -0.49 -0.70
N SER A 49 -2.86 -1.70 -1.23
CA SER A 49 -3.18 -2.04 -2.62
C SER A 49 -4.67 -1.85 -2.92
N VAL A 50 -5.56 -2.29 -2.04
CA VAL A 50 -7.01 -2.09 -2.22
C VAL A 50 -7.38 -0.60 -2.23
N LEU A 51 -6.83 0.19 -1.29
CA LEU A 51 -7.08 1.63 -1.23
C LEU A 51 -6.58 2.36 -2.48
N LYS A 52 -5.39 2.01 -2.97
CA LYS A 52 -4.81 2.54 -4.21
C LYS A 52 -5.69 2.19 -5.42
N ILE A 53 -6.01 0.91 -5.64
CA ILE A 53 -6.84 0.48 -6.78
C ILE A 53 -8.24 1.11 -6.78
N THR A 54 -8.88 1.20 -5.61
CA THR A 54 -10.28 1.65 -5.52
C THR A 54 -10.42 3.14 -5.84
N TRP A 55 -9.39 3.94 -5.61
CA TRP A 55 -9.49 5.40 -5.67
C TRP A 55 -8.47 6.10 -6.59
N LEU A 56 -7.51 5.39 -7.19
CA LEU A 56 -6.58 5.96 -8.17
C LEU A 56 -7.17 6.10 -9.59
N ASN A 57 -8.33 5.49 -9.87
CA ASN A 57 -8.85 5.39 -11.24
C ASN A 57 -9.42 6.71 -11.82
N GLU A 58 -9.24 7.86 -11.14
CA GLU A 58 -9.70 9.18 -11.60
C GLU A 58 -8.58 10.22 -11.78
N ASP A 59 -7.35 9.97 -11.33
CA ASP A 59 -6.21 10.89 -11.50
C ASP A 59 -5.02 10.13 -12.13
N ASP A 60 -5.10 9.90 -13.45
CA ASP A 60 -3.94 9.58 -14.29
C ASP A 60 -3.06 10.86 -14.35
N ASP A 61 -2.17 11.04 -13.39
CA ASP A 61 -0.85 11.69 -13.57
C ASP A 61 -0.06 11.66 -12.24
N ASP A 62 1.14 11.10 -12.34
CA ASP A 62 2.22 11.05 -11.33
C ASP A 62 1.97 10.16 -10.08
N ASP A 63 2.56 8.97 -10.04
CA ASP A 63 3.98 8.84 -9.65
C ASP A 63 4.38 7.37 -9.48
N ASP A 64 5.55 7.07 -10.05
CA ASP A 64 6.43 5.92 -9.84
C ASP A 64 5.79 4.59 -9.42
N ASP A 65 5.69 3.71 -10.42
CA ASP A 65 5.75 2.27 -10.27
C ASP A 65 7.13 1.91 -9.68
N GLU A 66 7.34 2.16 -8.37
CA GLU A 66 8.46 1.62 -7.61
C GLU A 66 8.26 0.10 -7.55
N GLU A 67 8.84 -0.53 -8.56
CA GLU A 67 9.19 -1.93 -8.65
C GLU A 67 9.70 -2.39 -7.27
N TYR A 68 8.89 -3.18 -6.57
CA TYR A 68 9.34 -3.90 -5.39
C TYR A 68 10.36 -4.95 -5.88
N GLU A 69 11.62 -4.55 -6.01
CA GLU A 69 12.74 -5.47 -6.10
C GLU A 69 12.74 -6.31 -4.81
N ASP A 70 12.35 -7.56 -4.98
CA ASP A 70 12.45 -8.64 -4.02
C ASP A 70 13.94 -8.95 -3.81
N ASP A 71 14.58 -8.15 -2.97
CA ASP A 71 15.98 -8.31 -2.57
C ASP A 71 16.10 -9.46 -1.55
N GLU A 72 15.81 -10.68 -1.99
CA GLU A 72 16.21 -11.93 -1.35
C GLU A 72 17.56 -12.40 -1.93
N GLU A 73 18.65 -11.67 -1.65
CA GLU A 73 20.01 -12.22 -1.78
C GLU A 73 20.55 -12.79 -0.46
N ASP A 74 21.15 -13.98 -0.63
CA ASP A 74 22.07 -14.70 0.24
C ASP A 74 21.54 -15.47 1.46
N GLU A 75 21.38 -16.79 1.28
CA GLU A 75 22.27 -17.79 1.90
C GLU A 75 21.83 -19.22 1.58
N LEU A 76 22.29 -19.84 0.49
CA LEU A 76 22.48 -21.31 0.42
C LEU A 76 23.51 -21.71 -0.66
N HIS A 77 24.77 -21.33 -0.43
CA HIS A 77 25.90 -21.95 -1.14
C HIS A 77 26.92 -22.53 -0.14
N TYR A 78 26.51 -23.56 0.61
CA TYR A 78 27.43 -24.47 1.29
C TYR A 78 27.44 -25.84 0.60
N ILE A 79 28.30 -25.92 -0.40
CA ILE A 79 29.23 -27.03 -0.70
C ILE A 79 28.86 -28.37 -0.02
N GLN A 80 28.22 -29.26 -0.77
CA GLN A 80 28.35 -30.71 -0.53
C GLN A 80 29.39 -31.29 -1.49
N ARG A 81 30.66 -31.10 -1.11
CA ARG A 81 31.70 -32.08 -1.43
C ARG A 81 31.48 -33.28 -0.51
N ASN A 82 31.29 -34.45 -1.11
CA ASN A 82 31.70 -35.81 -0.67
C ASN A 82 30.61 -36.86 -0.92
N ASN A 83 30.63 -37.48 -2.10
CA ASN A 83 30.99 -38.90 -2.26
C ASN A 83 30.96 -39.30 -3.74
#